data_AF-A0A453KKK6-F1
#
_entry.id   AF-A0A453KKK6-F1
#
_cell.length_a   1.000
_cell.length_b   1.000
_cell.length_c   1.000
_cell.angle_alpha   90.00
_cell.angle_beta   90.00
_cell.angle_gamma   90.00
#
_symmetry.space_group_name_H-M   'P 1'
#
loop_
_entity.id
_entity.type
_entity.pdbx_description
1 polymer ?
#
loop_
_entity_poly.entity_id
_entity_poly.type
_entity_poly.pdbx_seq_one_letter_code
_entity_poly.pdbx_strand_id
1 'polypeptide(L)'
;AVKAIANSPLGASLRRRLESRKASAAAEADALRTAAREARSSSFEILHCRWAMLAALGVVVPELLDLFGIVHFVEPVWWKGDTLDYLGIPGFRIAGGQGIIVIAICQALLMVGPEYARYCGIEALEPLGIYLPGDINYPGGALFDPLGLSKDPVAFEELKVKEIKNGRLAMVAWIGFYAQAAVTGKGPVQNLIEHLSDPLRNNVLSPFL
;
A
#
# COMPACT_ATOMS: atom_id res chain seq x y z
N ALA A 1 -34.66 50.65 15.98
CA ALA A 1 -33.70 51.02 14.90
C ALA A 1 -33.25 49.83 14.05
N VAL A 2 -32.61 48.80 14.62
CA VAL A 2 -32.02 47.66 13.86
C VAL A 2 -33.03 46.88 13.00
N LYS A 3 -34.23 46.60 13.51
CA LYS A 3 -35.30 45.90 12.77
C LYS A 3 -35.82 46.69 11.55
N ALA A 4 -35.81 48.03 11.63
CA ALA A 4 -36.21 48.90 10.53
C ALA A 4 -35.13 48.94 9.44
N ILE A 5 -33.85 48.90 9.82
CA ILE A 5 -32.71 48.82 8.90
C ILE A 5 -32.65 47.45 8.21
N ALA A 6 -32.98 46.36 8.91
CA ALA A 6 -33.03 45.02 8.34
C ALA A 6 -34.09 44.87 7.24
N ASN A 7 -35.22 45.56 7.36
CA ASN A 7 -36.29 45.59 6.36
C ASN A 7 -36.12 46.67 5.27
N SER A 8 -35.02 47.43 5.32
CA SER A 8 -34.71 48.44 4.31
C SER A 8 -34.17 47.80 3.01
N PRO A 9 -34.24 48.49 1.86
CA PRO A 9 -33.63 48.03 0.60
C PRO A 9 -32.11 47.79 0.74
N LEU A 10 -31.44 48.53 1.62
CA LEU A 10 -30.02 48.35 1.92
C LEU A 10 -29.76 47.04 2.70
N GLY A 11 -30.63 46.70 3.66
CA GLY A 11 -30.60 45.42 4.38
C GLY A 11 -30.80 44.22 3.46
N ALA A 12 -31.73 44.30 2.51
CA ALA A 12 -31.96 43.27 1.51
C ALA A 12 -30.77 43.10 0.53
N SER A 13 -30.09 44.19 0.17
CA SER A 13 -28.88 44.15 -0.66
C SER A 13 -27.71 43.50 0.08
N LEU A 14 -27.49 43.87 1.34
CA LEU A 14 -26.46 43.27 2.19
C LEU A 14 -26.71 41.77 2.41
N ARG A 15 -27.96 41.36 2.64
CA ARG A 15 -28.31 39.95 2.80
C ARG A 15 -28.00 39.14 1.54
N ARG A 16 -28.37 39.65 0.35
CA ARG A 16 -28.03 39.01 -0.94
C ARG A 16 -26.52 38.87 -1.15
N ARG A 17 -25.73 39.89 -0.80
CA ARG A 17 -24.25 39.82 -0.85
C ARG A 17 -23.67 38.81 0.15
N LEU A 18 -24.30 38.68 1.31
CA LEU A 18 -23.85 37.75 2.35
C LEU A 18 -24.20 36.31 1.97
N GLU A 19 -25.38 36.08 1.39
CA GLU A 19 -25.79 34.80 0.81
C GLU A 19 -24.92 34.43 -0.40
N SER A 20 -24.57 35.36 -1.28
CA SER A 20 -23.67 35.09 -2.41
C SER A 20 -22.24 34.76 -1.94
N ARG A 21 -21.71 35.46 -0.92
CA ARG A 21 -20.40 35.15 -0.33
C ARG A 21 -20.39 33.83 0.43
N LYS A 22 -21.50 33.48 1.11
CA LYS A 22 -21.67 32.16 1.73
C LYS A 22 -21.71 31.05 0.69
N ALA A 23 -22.43 31.27 -0.42
CA ALA A 23 -22.50 30.32 -1.52
C ALA A 23 -21.12 30.13 -2.19
N SER A 24 -20.38 31.21 -2.45
CA SER A 24 -19.02 31.10 -3.02
C SER A 24 -18.05 30.41 -2.06
N ALA A 25 -18.10 30.73 -0.76
CA ALA A 25 -17.26 30.06 0.24
C ALA A 25 -17.61 28.59 0.44
N ALA A 26 -18.90 28.23 0.35
CA ALA A 26 -19.33 26.83 0.39
C ALA A 26 -18.83 26.05 -0.84
N ALA A 27 -18.92 26.64 -2.03
CA ALA A 27 -18.40 26.04 -3.25
C ALA A 27 -16.87 25.82 -3.21
N GLU A 28 -16.12 26.81 -2.71
CA GLU A 28 -14.67 26.69 -2.51
C GLU A 28 -14.32 25.60 -1.48
N ALA A 29 -15.05 25.55 -0.36
CA ALA A 29 -14.86 24.52 0.65
C ALA A 29 -15.15 23.10 0.11
N ASP A 30 -16.17 22.94 -0.71
CA ASP A 30 -16.49 21.65 -1.33
C ASP A 30 -15.44 21.27 -2.38
N ALA A 31 -14.93 22.22 -3.18
CA ALA A 31 -13.83 21.98 -4.10
C ALA A 31 -12.55 21.52 -3.36
N LEU A 32 -12.21 22.17 -2.25
CA LEU A 32 -11.07 21.79 -1.40
C LEU A 32 -11.26 20.40 -0.79
N ARG A 33 -12.48 20.05 -0.34
CA ARG A 33 -12.80 18.71 0.17
C ARG A 33 -12.66 17.64 -0.91
N THR A 34 -13.09 17.92 -2.14
CA THR A 34 -12.94 16.97 -3.26
C THR A 34 -11.48 16.74 -3.59
N ALA A 35 -10.67 17.80 -3.70
CA ALA A 35 -9.23 17.69 -3.92
C ALA A 35 -8.52 16.93 -2.80
N ALA A 36 -8.88 17.20 -1.53
CA ALA A 36 -8.33 16.48 -0.39
C ALA A 36 -8.69 14.98 -0.40
N ARG A 37 -9.92 14.64 -0.83
CA ARG A 37 -10.35 13.24 -0.96
C ARG A 37 -9.57 12.50 -2.06
N GLU A 38 -9.35 13.16 -3.19
CA GLU A 38 -8.57 12.60 -4.31
C GLU A 38 -7.11 12.39 -3.91
N ALA A 39 -6.48 13.39 -3.30
CA ALA A 39 -5.11 13.28 -2.78
C ALA A 39 -4.99 12.12 -1.78
N ARG A 40 -5.95 11.99 -0.85
CA ARG A 40 -5.99 10.89 0.13
C ARG A 40 -6.14 9.53 -0.55
N SER A 41 -7.00 9.42 -1.56
CA SER A 41 -7.18 8.16 -2.31
C SER A 41 -5.91 7.78 -3.06
N SER A 42 -5.23 8.74 -3.68
CA SER A 42 -3.96 8.53 -4.38
C SER A 42 -2.86 8.04 -3.42
N SER A 43 -2.72 8.68 -2.25
CA SER A 43 -1.76 8.24 -1.24
C SER A 43 -2.05 6.82 -0.74
N PHE A 44 -3.33 6.46 -0.53
CA PHE A 44 -3.68 5.09 -0.17
C PHE A 44 -3.36 4.10 -1.28
N GLU A 45 -3.61 4.47 -2.53
CA GLU A 45 -3.32 3.61 -3.68
C GLU A 45 -1.82 3.28 -3.75
N ILE A 46 -0.94 4.29 -3.63
CA ILE A 46 0.52 4.09 -3.65
C ILE A 46 0.97 3.18 -2.50
N LEU A 47 0.42 3.38 -1.29
CA LEU A 47 0.77 2.54 -0.15
C LEU A 47 0.37 1.07 -0.38
N HIS A 48 -0.87 0.82 -0.80
CA HIS A 48 -1.32 -0.55 -1.10
C HIS A 48 -0.53 -1.17 -2.25
N CYS A 49 -0.17 -0.38 -3.26
CA CYS A 49 0.72 -0.82 -4.34
C CYS A 49 2.06 -1.32 -3.83
N ARG A 50 2.75 -0.54 -2.98
CA ARG A 50 4.07 -0.90 -2.43
C ARG A 50 4.00 -2.17 -1.58
N TRP A 51 2.99 -2.27 -0.71
CA TRP A 51 2.76 -3.48 0.09
C TRP A 51 2.42 -4.69 -0.78
N ALA A 52 1.58 -4.52 -1.79
CA ALA A 52 1.22 -5.62 -2.70
C ALA A 52 2.42 -6.10 -3.52
N MET A 53 3.32 -5.22 -3.95
CA MET A 53 4.56 -5.61 -4.64
C MET A 53 5.45 -6.47 -3.75
N LEU A 54 5.63 -6.08 -2.47
CA LEU A 54 6.39 -6.88 -1.50
C LEU A 54 5.70 -8.21 -1.18
N ALA A 55 4.38 -8.20 -1.04
CA ALA A 55 3.59 -9.38 -0.75
C ALA A 55 3.66 -10.40 -1.92
N ALA A 56 3.45 -9.94 -3.16
CA ALA A 56 3.54 -10.78 -4.35
C ALA A 56 4.93 -11.42 -4.49
N LEU A 57 5.99 -10.65 -4.23
CA LEU A 57 7.36 -11.17 -4.21
C LEU A 57 7.56 -12.21 -3.11
N GLY A 58 7.10 -11.91 -1.88
CA GLY A 58 7.22 -12.80 -0.73
C GLY A 58 6.44 -14.11 -0.85
N VAL A 59 5.44 -14.15 -1.72
CA VAL A 59 4.69 -15.37 -2.04
C VAL A 59 5.36 -16.21 -3.11
N VAL A 60 5.85 -15.56 -4.17
CA VAL A 60 6.40 -16.27 -5.34
C VAL A 60 7.83 -16.75 -5.09
N VAL A 61 8.66 -15.97 -4.40
CA VAL A 61 10.09 -16.28 -4.23
C VAL A 61 10.35 -17.56 -3.42
N PRO A 62 9.74 -17.77 -2.23
CA PRO A 62 10.00 -18.99 -1.46
C PRO A 62 9.59 -20.26 -2.22
N GLU A 63 8.44 -20.22 -2.90
CA GLU A 63 7.96 -21.33 -3.72
C GLU A 63 8.89 -21.61 -4.91
N LEU A 64 9.39 -20.58 -5.58
CA LEU A 64 10.39 -20.74 -6.65
C LEU A 64 11.71 -21.31 -6.13
N LEU A 65 12.23 -20.80 -5.01
CA LEU A 65 13.51 -21.25 -4.45
C LEU A 65 13.49 -22.72 -4.04
N ASP A 66 12.35 -23.18 -3.50
CA ASP A 66 12.13 -24.60 -3.16
C ASP A 66 12.05 -25.46 -4.42
N LEU A 67 11.30 -25.02 -5.44
CA LEU A 67 11.18 -25.72 -6.73
C LEU A 67 12.52 -25.85 -7.47
N PHE A 68 13.39 -24.84 -7.41
CA PHE A 68 14.73 -24.91 -8.00
C PHE A 68 15.73 -25.69 -7.14
N GLY A 69 15.36 -26.11 -5.93
CA GLY A 69 16.23 -26.87 -5.02
C GLY A 69 17.41 -26.08 -4.47
N ILE A 70 17.36 -24.74 -4.50
CA ILE A 70 18.43 -23.87 -4.00
C ILE A 70 18.38 -23.82 -2.47
N VAL A 71 17.17 -23.76 -1.90
CA VAL A 71 16.91 -23.78 -0.46
C VAL A 71 15.71 -24.67 -0.22
N HIS A 72 15.81 -25.60 0.73
CA HIS A 72 14.68 -26.44 1.14
C HIS A 72 13.91 -25.75 2.27
N PHE A 73 12.66 -25.41 1.99
CA PHE A 73 11.73 -24.90 3.00
C PHE A 73 10.85 -26.03 3.51
N VAL A 74 10.51 -26.00 4.81
CA VAL A 74 9.60 -27.01 5.38
C VAL A 74 8.19 -26.83 4.80
N GLU A 75 7.74 -25.57 4.67
CA GLU A 75 6.48 -25.20 4.03
C GLU A 75 6.69 -23.92 3.19
N PRO A 76 6.93 -24.03 1.86
CA PRO A 76 7.18 -22.86 1.00
C PRO A 76 5.91 -22.09 0.62
N VAL A 77 4.73 -22.65 0.89
CA VAL A 77 3.43 -22.11 0.49
C VAL A 77 2.95 -21.11 1.52
N TRP A 78 2.77 -19.85 1.13
CA TRP A 78 2.56 -18.72 2.06
C TRP A 78 1.39 -18.81 3.04
N TRP A 79 0.38 -19.64 2.77
CA TRP A 79 -0.80 -19.83 3.66
C TRP A 79 -0.76 -21.13 4.46
N LYS A 80 0.20 -22.01 4.21
CA LYS A 80 0.43 -23.23 4.99
C LYS A 80 1.57 -22.93 5.96
N GLY A 81 1.34 -23.09 7.26
CA GLY A 81 2.27 -22.62 8.27
C GLY A 81 2.14 -23.32 9.62
N ASP A 82 2.13 -24.66 9.61
CA ASP A 82 2.10 -25.43 10.87
C ASP A 82 3.49 -25.46 11.55
N THR A 83 4.57 -25.31 10.78
CA THR A 83 5.94 -25.21 11.29
C THR A 83 6.75 -24.12 10.58
N LEU A 84 6.91 -22.96 11.24
CA LEU A 84 7.75 -21.87 10.73
C LEU A 84 9.23 -22.21 10.90
N ASP A 85 9.91 -22.62 9.83
CA ASP A 85 11.37 -22.66 9.76
C ASP A 85 11.84 -21.68 8.67
N TYR A 86 12.74 -20.75 9.00
CA TYR A 86 13.27 -19.75 8.06
C TYR A 86 14.71 -20.11 7.68
N LEU A 87 14.97 -20.36 6.39
CA LEU A 87 16.30 -20.69 5.85
C LEU A 87 17.02 -21.83 6.58
N GLY A 88 16.28 -22.82 7.08
CA GLY A 88 16.84 -23.98 7.79
C GLY A 88 17.35 -23.69 9.20
N ILE A 89 17.14 -22.48 9.74
CA ILE A 89 17.42 -22.17 11.14
C ILE A 89 16.17 -22.53 11.97
N PRO A 90 16.24 -23.53 12.86
CA PRO A 90 15.09 -23.98 13.66
C PRO A 90 14.73 -23.01 14.81
N GLY A 91 15.17 -21.75 14.74
CA GLY A 91 15.06 -20.77 15.82
C GLY A 91 13.63 -20.51 16.28
N PHE A 92 12.65 -20.66 15.38
CA PHE A 92 11.23 -20.49 15.68
C PHE A 92 10.59 -21.71 16.38
N ARG A 93 11.26 -22.87 16.44
CA ARG A 93 10.81 -24.04 17.21
C ARG A 93 10.97 -23.87 18.73
N ILE A 94 11.84 -22.96 19.19
CA ILE A 94 12.08 -22.73 20.63
C ILE A 94 10.90 -22.00 21.29
N ALA A 95 10.03 -21.34 20.51
CA ALA A 95 8.97 -20.50 21.04
C ALA A 95 7.53 -20.99 20.77
N GLY A 96 7.31 -22.08 20.02
CA GLY A 96 5.96 -22.61 19.74
C GLY A 96 4.94 -21.51 19.38
N GLY A 97 3.70 -21.61 19.85
CA GLY A 97 2.68 -20.56 19.68
C GLY A 97 2.99 -19.23 20.41
N GLN A 98 3.93 -19.20 21.37
CA GLN A 98 4.37 -17.97 22.04
C GLN A 98 5.32 -17.15 21.15
N GLY A 99 6.04 -17.78 20.23
CA GLY A 99 6.95 -17.12 19.28
C GLY A 99 6.22 -16.18 18.33
N ILE A 100 5.04 -16.59 17.86
CA ILE A 100 4.19 -15.78 16.98
C ILE A 100 3.79 -14.48 17.68
N ILE A 101 3.47 -14.54 18.97
CA ILE A 101 3.08 -13.35 19.76
C ILE A 101 4.26 -12.39 19.90
N VAL A 102 5.46 -12.91 20.19
CA VAL A 102 6.67 -12.07 20.29
C VAL A 102 6.97 -11.39 18.95
N ILE A 103 6.88 -12.13 17.84
CA ILE A 103 7.08 -11.56 16.49
C ILE A 103 6.02 -10.49 16.21
N ALA A 104 4.76 -10.74 16.51
CA ALA A 104 3.69 -9.77 16.31
C ALA A 104 3.93 -8.49 17.11
N ILE A 105 4.41 -8.59 18.36
CA ILE A 105 4.77 -7.43 19.19
C ILE A 105 5.98 -6.70 18.62
N CYS A 106 7.04 -7.43 18.23
CA CYS A 106 8.22 -6.83 17.59
C CYS A 106 7.83 -6.12 16.29
N GLN A 107 6.98 -6.72 15.46
CA GLN A 107 6.48 -6.13 14.23
C GLN A 107 5.66 -4.87 14.53
N ALA A 108 4.72 -4.92 15.48
CA ALA A 108 3.95 -3.76 15.87
C ALA A 108 4.87 -2.61 16.35
N LEU A 109 5.82 -2.91 17.24
CA LEU A 109 6.75 -1.92 17.78
C LEU A 109 7.64 -1.30 16.69
N LEU A 110 8.16 -2.12 15.78
CA LEU A 110 9.01 -1.67 14.68
C LEU A 110 8.25 -0.90 13.61
N MET A 111 6.96 -1.21 13.40
CA MET A 111 6.12 -0.51 12.41
C MET A 111 5.56 0.82 12.96
N VAL A 112 5.34 0.93 14.27
CA VAL A 112 4.81 2.15 14.91
C VAL A 112 5.69 3.36 14.60
N GLY A 113 7.02 3.24 14.70
CA GLY A 113 7.94 4.36 14.46
C GLY A 113 7.85 4.93 13.04
N PRO A 114 8.12 4.12 11.99
CA PRO A 114 8.01 4.56 10.60
C PRO A 114 6.61 5.01 10.20
N GLU A 115 5.55 4.37 10.68
CA GLU A 115 4.18 4.78 10.38
C GLU A 115 3.82 6.11 11.04
N TYR A 116 4.27 6.34 12.27
CA TYR A 116 4.11 7.61 12.96
C TYR A 116 4.88 8.74 12.26
N ALA A 117 6.13 8.48 11.88
CA ALA A 117 6.95 9.40 11.09
C ALA A 117 6.27 9.78 9.76
N ARG A 118 5.66 8.80 9.07
CA ARG A 118 4.90 9.06 7.84
C ARG A 118 3.64 9.87 8.09
N TYR A 119 2.93 9.65 9.20
CA TYR A 119 1.68 10.36 9.53
C TYR A 119 1.92 11.82 9.91
N CYS A 120 2.93 12.09 10.74
CA CYS A 120 3.26 13.45 11.18
C CYS A 120 3.97 14.28 10.12
N GLY A 121 4.41 13.66 9.02
CA GLY A 121 5.04 14.34 7.89
C GLY A 121 6.53 14.65 8.12
N ILE A 122 7.16 15.21 7.08
CA ILE A 122 8.60 15.46 7.01
C ILE A 122 9.09 16.41 8.12
N GLU A 123 8.24 17.33 8.59
CA GLU A 123 8.53 18.25 9.69
C GLU A 123 8.73 17.54 11.04
N ALA A 124 8.15 16.36 11.25
CA ALA A 124 8.33 15.59 12.49
C ALA A 124 9.69 14.86 12.58
N LEU A 125 10.41 14.75 11.47
CA LEU A 125 11.75 14.14 11.40
C LEU A 125 12.88 15.17 11.54
N GLU A 126 12.57 16.46 11.53
CA GLU A 126 13.50 17.56 11.75
C GLU A 126 14.24 17.47 13.11
N PRO A 127 13.60 17.16 14.26
CA PRO A 127 14.29 16.97 15.54
C PRO A 127 15.17 15.70 15.60
N LEU A 128 15.01 14.78 14.64
CA LEU A 128 15.86 13.59 14.48
C LEU A 128 17.03 13.82 13.49
N GLY A 129 17.17 15.03 12.92
CA GLY A 129 18.27 15.41 12.03
C GLY A 129 18.15 14.82 10.61
N ILE A 130 16.96 14.34 10.22
CA ILE A 130 16.72 13.70 8.92
C ILE A 130 15.87 14.66 8.07
N TYR A 131 16.51 15.37 7.12
CA TYR A 131 15.82 16.26 6.19
C TYR A 131 15.49 15.54 4.88
N LEU A 132 14.19 15.38 4.58
CA LEU A 132 13.73 14.75 3.35
C LEU A 132 13.15 15.83 2.41
N PRO A 133 13.78 16.09 1.25
CA PRO A 133 13.40 17.20 0.38
C PRO A 133 12.14 16.94 -0.48
N GLY A 134 11.49 15.78 -0.33
CA GLY A 134 10.40 15.32 -1.19
C GLY A 134 8.99 15.55 -0.66
N ASP A 135 8.00 14.92 -1.31
CA ASP A 135 6.60 14.90 -0.86
C ASP A 135 6.38 13.70 0.09
N ILE A 136 5.28 13.69 0.85
CA ILE A 136 4.92 12.61 1.79
C ILE A 136 4.94 11.21 1.15
N ASN A 137 4.59 11.12 -0.14
CA ASN A 137 4.59 9.87 -0.90
C ASN A 137 5.95 9.53 -1.53
N TYR A 138 6.79 10.56 -1.73
CA TYR A 138 8.06 10.51 -2.42
C TYR A 138 9.10 11.33 -1.67
N PRO A 139 9.53 10.90 -0.48
CA PRO A 139 10.21 11.80 0.42
C PRO A 139 11.71 11.95 0.08
N GLY A 140 12.23 11.09 -0.80
CA GLY A 140 13.52 11.24 -1.47
C GLY A 140 14.72 11.28 -0.50
N GLY A 141 15.76 12.02 -0.89
CA GLY A 141 16.99 12.16 -0.09
C GLY A 141 17.90 10.92 -0.16
N ALA A 142 19.07 11.02 0.47
CA ALA A 142 20.11 9.97 0.38
C ALA A 142 19.70 8.63 1.01
N LEU A 143 18.72 8.63 1.92
CA LEU A 143 18.20 7.41 2.56
C LEU A 143 17.26 6.62 1.64
N PHE A 144 16.36 7.30 0.92
CA PHE A 144 15.34 6.64 0.07
C PHE A 144 15.68 6.66 -1.42
N ASP A 145 16.65 7.46 -1.85
CA ASP A 145 17.20 7.49 -3.20
C ASP A 145 18.75 7.57 -3.18
N PRO A 146 19.44 6.48 -2.78
CA PRO A 146 20.90 6.46 -2.74
C PRO A 146 21.54 6.55 -4.13
N LEU A 147 20.80 6.17 -5.18
CA LEU A 147 21.27 6.18 -6.56
C LEU A 147 21.00 7.52 -7.28
N GLY A 148 20.23 8.43 -6.66
CA GLY A 148 19.91 9.74 -7.22
C GLY A 148 19.07 9.68 -8.49
N LEU A 149 18.17 8.69 -8.61
CA LEU A 149 17.28 8.52 -9.76
C LEU A 149 16.22 9.63 -9.87
N SER A 150 16.02 10.41 -8.80
CA SER A 150 15.08 11.54 -8.74
C SER A 150 15.65 12.87 -9.25
N LYS A 151 16.91 12.92 -9.72
CA LYS A 151 17.58 14.18 -10.12
C LYS A 151 16.98 14.83 -11.37
N ASP A 152 16.55 14.03 -12.35
CA ASP A 152 15.91 14.54 -13.56
C ASP A 152 14.38 14.48 -13.38
N PRO A 153 13.67 15.63 -13.35
CA PRO A 153 12.24 15.66 -13.11
C PRO A 153 11.44 14.89 -14.17
N VAL A 154 11.90 14.85 -15.43
CA VAL A 154 11.18 14.15 -16.50
C VAL A 154 11.29 12.64 -16.33
N ALA A 155 12.50 12.14 -16.08
CA ALA A 155 12.73 10.73 -15.80
C ALA A 155 12.03 10.28 -14.51
N PHE A 156 11.98 11.15 -13.49
CA PHE A 156 11.35 10.85 -12.22
C PHE A 156 9.84 10.66 -12.36
N GLU A 157 9.15 11.50 -13.13
CA GLU A 157 7.72 11.31 -13.42
C GLU A 157 7.47 10.00 -14.18
N GLU A 158 8.34 9.62 -15.11
CA GLU A 158 8.23 8.32 -15.79
C GLU A 158 8.39 7.15 -14.81
N LEU A 159 9.32 7.26 -13.85
CA LEU A 159 9.54 6.24 -12.81
C LEU A 159 8.33 6.11 -11.88
N LYS A 160 7.69 7.22 -11.49
CA LYS A 160 6.43 7.18 -10.72
C LYS A 160 5.32 6.44 -11.49
N VAL A 161 5.21 6.70 -12.80
CA VAL A 161 4.25 6.00 -13.66
C VAL A 161 4.56 4.50 -13.74
N LYS A 162 5.84 4.11 -13.77
CA LYS A 162 6.25 2.69 -13.73
C LYS A 162 5.92 2.05 -12.39
N GLU A 163 6.18 2.75 -11.29
CA GLU A 163 5.86 2.28 -9.93
C GLU A 163 4.37 1.99 -9.78
N ILE A 164 3.49 2.94 -10.15
CA ILE A 164 2.04 2.75 -10.00
C ILE A 164 1.49 1.64 -10.92
N LYS A 165 2.04 1.49 -12.13
CA LYS A 165 1.65 0.41 -13.05
C LYS A 165 2.02 -0.97 -12.50
N ASN A 166 3.24 -1.12 -11.99
CA ASN A 166 3.68 -2.36 -11.34
C ASN A 166 2.90 -2.62 -10.04
N GLY A 167 2.62 -1.57 -9.28
CA GLY A 167 1.82 -1.61 -8.07
C GLY A 167 0.39 -2.11 -8.30
N ARG A 168 -0.31 -1.56 -9.28
CA ARG A 168 -1.66 -1.99 -9.68
C ARG A 168 -1.66 -3.44 -10.16
N LEU A 169 -0.68 -3.83 -10.97
CA LEU A 169 -0.51 -5.23 -11.38
C LEU A 169 -0.33 -6.14 -10.17
N ALA A 170 0.50 -5.75 -9.19
CA ALA A 170 0.72 -6.52 -7.98
C ALA A 170 -0.52 -6.63 -7.09
N MET A 171 -1.33 -5.57 -6.96
CA MET A 171 -2.59 -5.62 -6.21
C MET A 171 -3.58 -6.62 -6.84
N VAL A 172 -3.68 -6.64 -8.17
CA VAL A 172 -4.51 -7.62 -8.89
C VAL A 172 -3.94 -9.03 -8.73
N ALA A 173 -2.62 -9.19 -8.86
CA ALA A 173 -1.96 -10.47 -8.65
C ALA A 173 -2.19 -11.03 -7.25
N TRP A 174 -2.13 -10.18 -6.21
CA TRP A 174 -2.39 -10.57 -4.82
C TRP A 174 -3.79 -11.16 -4.62
N ILE A 175 -4.81 -10.50 -5.17
CA ILE A 175 -6.19 -11.00 -5.14
C ILE A 175 -6.29 -12.32 -5.90
N GLY A 176 -5.60 -12.43 -7.04
CA GLY A 176 -5.52 -13.66 -7.83
C GLY A 176 -4.89 -14.83 -7.05
N PHE A 177 -3.76 -14.60 -6.38
CA PHE A 177 -3.09 -15.60 -5.56
C PHE A 177 -3.98 -16.08 -4.42
N TYR A 178 -4.68 -15.16 -3.74
CA TYR A 178 -5.62 -15.52 -2.68
C TYR A 178 -6.78 -16.38 -3.20
N ALA A 179 -7.42 -15.97 -4.30
CA ALA A 179 -8.53 -16.70 -4.90
C ALA A 179 -8.10 -18.09 -5.42
N GLN A 180 -6.95 -18.17 -6.09
CA GLN A 180 -6.39 -19.42 -6.58
C GLN A 180 -6.02 -20.36 -5.43
N ALA A 181 -5.39 -19.85 -4.38
CA ALA A 181 -5.06 -20.61 -3.17
C ALA A 181 -6.31 -21.20 -2.51
N ALA A 182 -7.38 -20.41 -2.42
CA ALA A 182 -8.64 -20.84 -1.81
C ALA A 182 -9.36 -21.94 -2.60
N VAL A 183 -9.28 -21.92 -3.94
CA VAL A 183 -9.97 -22.90 -4.79
C VAL A 183 -9.12 -24.15 -5.04
N THR A 184 -7.83 -23.99 -5.31
CA THR A 184 -6.93 -25.09 -5.70
C THR A 184 -6.20 -25.74 -4.53
N GLY A 185 -6.02 -25.02 -3.42
CA GLY A 185 -5.21 -25.47 -2.28
C GLY A 185 -3.70 -25.58 -2.57
N LYS A 186 -3.25 -25.10 -3.73
CA LYS A 186 -1.85 -25.15 -4.22
C LYS A 186 -1.29 -23.75 -4.43
N GLY A 187 0.03 -23.61 -4.22
CA GLY A 187 0.80 -22.40 -4.42
C GLY A 187 0.61 -21.78 -5.81
N PRO A 188 0.73 -20.45 -5.96
CA PRO A 188 0.57 -19.79 -7.26
C PRO A 188 1.60 -20.26 -8.30
N VAL A 189 2.82 -20.59 -7.90
CA VAL A 189 3.84 -21.07 -8.84
C VAL A 189 3.53 -22.50 -9.29
N GLN A 190 3.13 -23.36 -8.35
CA GLN A 190 2.70 -24.73 -8.66
C GLN A 190 1.49 -24.74 -9.60
N ASN A 191 0.49 -23.89 -9.35
CA ASN A 191 -0.66 -23.74 -10.25
C ASN A 191 -0.25 -23.30 -11.65
N LEU A 192 0.73 -22.40 -11.75
CA LEU A 192 1.25 -21.96 -13.04
C LEU A 192 1.96 -23.10 -13.78
N ILE A 193 2.81 -23.87 -13.11
CA ILE A 193 3.52 -25.01 -13.71
C ILE A 193 2.54 -26.07 -14.19
N GLU A 194 1.52 -26.39 -13.40
CA GLU A 194 0.49 -27.37 -13.75
C GLU A 194 -0.38 -26.90 -14.93
N HIS A 195 -0.70 -25.61 -14.99
CA HIS A 195 -1.40 -25.02 -16.13
C HIS A 195 -0.53 -25.02 -17.40
N LEU A 196 0.77 -24.72 -17.28
CA LEU A 196 1.70 -24.76 -18.40
C LEU A 196 1.91 -26.18 -18.93
N SER A 197 1.86 -27.18 -18.04
CA SER A 197 2.02 -28.59 -18.41
C SER A 197 0.79 -29.12 -19.15
N ASP A 198 -0.42 -28.83 -18.66
CA ASP A 198 -1.68 -29.28 -19.26
C ASP A 198 -2.76 -28.17 -19.21
N PRO A 199 -2.78 -27.23 -20.18
CA PRO A 199 -3.63 -26.04 -20.11
C PRO A 199 -5.13 -26.33 -20.25
N LEU A 200 -5.48 -27.42 -20.94
CA LEU A 200 -6.88 -27.80 -21.15
C LEU A 200 -7.48 -28.48 -19.92
N ARG A 201 -6.65 -29.15 -19.10
CA ARG A 201 -7.10 -29.91 -17.94
C ARG A 201 -7.01 -29.12 -16.65
N ASN A 202 -5.96 -28.32 -16.48
CA ASN A 202 -5.69 -27.57 -15.25
C ASN A 202 -6.00 -26.10 -15.48
N ASN A 203 -7.27 -25.72 -15.50
CA ASN A 203 -7.70 -24.35 -15.74
C ASN A 203 -8.78 -23.93 -14.74
N VAL A 204 -9.35 -22.73 -14.91
CA VAL A 204 -10.36 -22.18 -14.01
C VAL A 204 -11.58 -23.09 -13.85
N LEU A 205 -11.92 -23.93 -14.83
CA LEU A 205 -13.08 -24.82 -14.80
C LEU A 205 -12.80 -26.16 -14.11
N SER A 206 -11.52 -26.55 -13.97
CA SER A 206 -11.14 -27.86 -13.42
C SER A 206 -11.58 -28.12 -11.98
N PRO A 207 -11.68 -27.12 -11.08
CA PRO A 207 -12.19 -27.35 -9.72
C PRO A 207 -13.73 -27.54 -9.67
N PHE A 208 -14.44 -27.22 -10.76
CA PHE A 208 -15.91 -27.20 -10.81
C PHE A 208 -16.51 -28.35 -11.64
N LEU A 209 -15.68 -29.12 -12.34
CA LEU A 209 -16.03 -30.27 -13.18
C LEU A 209 -15.60 -31.58 -12.52
#